data_AF-A0A9P0P9S9-F1
#
_entry.id   AF-A0A9P0P9S9-F1
#
_cell.length_a   1.000
_cell.length_b   1.000
_cell.length_c   1.000
_cell.angle_alpha   90.00
_cell.angle_beta   90.00
_cell.angle_gamma   90.00
#
_symmetry.space_group_name_H-M   'P 1'
#
loop_
_entity.id
_entity.type
_entity.pdbx_description
1 polymer ?
#
loop_
_entity_poly.entity_id
_entity_poly.type
_entity_poly.pdbx_seq_one_letter_code
_entity_poly.pdbx_strand_id
1 'polypeptide(L)'
;MSDEEEVYSEEEEEEEVVETTTVATPKPEEGQGDPEFIKRQDQKRSDLDEQLREYIAEWRKQRAKEEDELKKLKEKQAKRKIARADEERKMAERKKAEEERRVREIEEKKQRDIEEKRQRLEEAEKKRQAMMQALKDQNKNKGPNFTITKRDAGSNISAAQMERNKTKEQLEEEKKISLSIRIKPLQVDGLGLEALRNKAHELWECIVKLETEKYDLEERQKRQDYDLKELKERQKQQLRHKALKKGLDPEALTGKYPPKIQVASKYERRVDTRSYGDKKKLFEGGFDMLQMEQMEKIWREKINEFMNRTRSTSNSVSICLFSIAV
;
A
#
# COMPACT_ATOMS: atom_id res chain seq x y z
N MET A 1 -23.88 -27.65 -22.48
CA MET A 1 -22.96 -28.33 -23.41
C MET A 1 -21.58 -27.96 -22.88
N SER A 2 -21.00 -28.78 -21.98
CA SER A 2 -20.12 -29.95 -22.26
C SER A 2 -18.94 -29.50 -23.13
N ASP A 3 -17.67 -29.51 -22.72
CA ASP A 3 -16.86 -30.39 -21.85
C ASP A 3 -15.73 -29.55 -21.17
N GLU A 4 -15.35 -29.72 -19.88
CA GLU A 4 -14.53 -30.79 -19.23
C GLU A 4 -13.01 -30.47 -19.34
N GLU A 5 -12.37 -29.96 -18.27
CA GLU A 5 -11.31 -30.59 -17.43
C GLU A 5 -10.11 -29.60 -17.41
N GLU A 6 -9.25 -29.38 -16.40
CA GLU A 6 -8.94 -29.99 -15.10
C GLU A 6 -8.32 -28.89 -14.20
N VAL A 7 -8.63 -28.94 -12.91
CA VAL A 7 -8.07 -28.12 -11.84
C VAL A 7 -7.10 -28.99 -11.05
N TYR A 8 -5.80 -28.65 -11.04
CA TYR A 8 -4.86 -29.26 -10.09
C TYR A 8 -4.79 -28.39 -8.83
N SER A 9 -5.47 -28.87 -7.79
CA SER A 9 -5.38 -28.40 -6.41
C SER A 9 -4.22 -29.13 -5.73
N GLU A 10 -3.37 -28.38 -5.03
CA GLU A 10 -2.27 -28.85 -4.20
C GLU A 10 -2.88 -29.26 -2.84
N GLU A 11 -3.06 -30.56 -2.62
CA GLU A 11 -3.48 -31.13 -1.34
C GLU A 11 -2.25 -31.37 -0.44
N GLU A 12 -2.32 -30.84 0.77
CA GLU A 12 -1.42 -31.10 1.89
C GLU A 12 -1.56 -32.58 2.33
N GLU A 13 -0.47 -33.35 2.26
CA GLU A 13 -0.38 -34.67 2.91
C GLU A 13 -0.19 -34.49 4.43
N GLU A 14 -1.25 -34.73 5.19
CA GLU A 14 -1.19 -35.03 6.63
C GLU A 14 -0.68 -36.47 6.82
N GLU A 15 0.34 -36.65 7.69
CA GLU A 15 0.87 -37.96 8.10
C GLU A 15 -0.19 -38.76 8.89
N GLU A 16 -0.79 -39.76 8.24
CA GLU A 16 -1.62 -40.79 8.88
C GLU A 16 -0.74 -41.91 9.48
N VAL A 17 -0.76 -42.03 10.80
CA VAL A 17 -0.10 -43.11 11.55
C VAL A 17 -0.93 -44.39 11.40
N VAL A 18 -0.53 -45.27 10.47
CA VAL A 18 -1.15 -46.58 10.28
C VAL A 18 -0.68 -47.56 11.36
N GLU A 19 -1.55 -47.79 12.35
CA GLU A 19 -1.43 -48.89 13.32
C GLU A 19 -1.62 -50.23 12.58
N THR A 20 -0.53 -50.98 12.43
CA THR A 20 -0.52 -52.25 11.69
C THR A 20 -1.14 -53.36 12.54
N THR A 21 -2.37 -53.71 12.19
CA THR A 21 -3.11 -54.88 12.67
C THR A 21 -2.31 -56.15 12.37
N THR A 22 -1.99 -56.91 13.42
CA THR A 22 -1.34 -58.22 13.34
C THR A 22 -2.20 -59.22 12.57
N VAL A 23 -1.86 -59.46 11.30
CA VAL A 23 -2.41 -60.55 10.49
C VAL A 23 -1.68 -61.84 10.87
N ALA A 24 -2.38 -62.71 11.60
CA ALA A 24 -1.95 -64.08 11.87
C ALA A 24 -1.87 -64.87 10.55
N THR A 25 -0.66 -65.24 10.15
CA THR A 25 -0.41 -66.22 9.09
C THR A 25 -0.56 -67.63 9.66
N PRO A 26 -1.34 -68.53 9.00
CA PRO A 26 -1.39 -69.93 9.39
C PRO A 26 -0.08 -70.61 8.98
N LYS A 27 0.55 -71.28 9.94
CA LYS A 27 1.74 -72.12 9.75
C LYS A 27 1.41 -73.21 8.73
N PRO A 28 2.11 -73.33 7.58
CA PRO A 28 1.99 -74.52 6.76
C PRO A 28 2.71 -75.66 7.47
N GLU A 29 2.01 -76.77 7.64
CA GLU A 29 2.59 -78.04 8.05
C GLU A 29 3.68 -78.44 7.04
N GLU A 30 4.87 -78.77 7.56
CA GLU A 30 6.03 -79.22 6.79
C GLU A 30 5.74 -80.61 6.19
N GLY A 31 5.10 -80.61 5.02
CA GLY A 31 5.21 -81.70 4.06
C GLY A 31 6.58 -81.61 3.40
N GLN A 32 7.41 -82.63 3.61
CA GLN A 32 8.75 -82.78 3.04
C GLN A 32 8.72 -82.54 1.51
N GLY A 33 9.10 -81.32 1.12
CA GLY A 33 9.39 -80.95 -0.26
C GLY A 33 10.89 -81.11 -0.52
N ASP A 34 11.23 -81.73 -1.64
CA ASP A 34 12.58 -82.01 -2.11
C ASP A 34 13.58 -80.86 -1.82
N PRO A 35 14.73 -81.11 -1.15
CA PRO A 35 15.71 -80.06 -0.80
C PRO A 35 16.23 -79.27 -2.01
N GLU A 36 16.18 -79.84 -3.21
CA GLU A 36 16.53 -79.14 -4.45
C GLU A 36 15.52 -78.05 -4.84
N PHE A 37 14.23 -78.26 -4.53
CA PHE A 37 13.15 -77.31 -4.84
C PHE A 37 13.21 -76.08 -3.93
N ILE A 38 13.48 -76.27 -2.63
CA ILE A 38 13.63 -75.19 -1.64
C ILE A 38 14.83 -74.30 -2.01
N LYS A 39 15.98 -74.91 -2.33
CA LYS A 39 17.18 -74.16 -2.76
C LYS A 39 16.94 -73.34 -4.03
N ARG A 40 16.14 -73.87 -4.97
CA ARG A 40 15.77 -73.14 -6.20
C ARG A 40 14.78 -72.00 -5.92
N GLN A 41 13.90 -72.15 -4.93
CA GLN A 41 12.98 -71.10 -4.50
C GLN A 41 13.71 -69.99 -3.74
N ASP A 42 14.65 -70.33 -2.86
CA ASP A 42 15.49 -69.38 -2.14
C ASP A 42 16.42 -68.62 -3.08
N GLN A 43 17.01 -69.29 -4.09
CA GLN A 43 17.78 -68.61 -5.12
C GLN A 43 16.92 -67.59 -5.88
N LYS A 44 15.72 -67.98 -6.31
CA LYS A 44 14.78 -67.05 -6.98
C LYS A 44 14.37 -65.88 -6.09
N ARG A 45 14.20 -66.08 -4.77
CA ARG A 45 13.92 -64.99 -3.82
C ARG A 45 15.11 -64.07 -3.65
N SER A 46 16.31 -64.62 -3.51
CA SER A 46 17.56 -63.85 -3.43
C SER A 46 17.81 -63.04 -4.70
N ASP A 47 17.58 -63.62 -5.87
CA ASP A 47 17.74 -62.94 -7.16
C ASP A 47 16.74 -61.77 -7.30
N LEU A 48 15.50 -61.93 -6.81
CA LEU A 48 14.49 -60.87 -6.78
C LEU A 48 14.84 -59.76 -5.77
N ASP A 49 15.33 -60.13 -4.59
CA ASP A 49 15.78 -59.19 -3.56
C ASP A 49 17.00 -58.39 -4.03
N GLU A 50 17.90 -59.02 -4.81
CA GLU A 50 19.06 -58.36 -5.40
C GLU A 50 18.65 -57.39 -6.51
N GLN A 51 17.73 -57.79 -7.40
CA GLN A 51 17.14 -56.89 -8.40
C GLN A 51 16.42 -55.69 -7.75
N LEU A 52 15.71 -55.90 -6.64
CA LEU A 52 15.05 -54.83 -5.92
C LEU A 52 16.07 -53.87 -5.27
N ARG A 53 17.16 -54.40 -4.70
CA ARG A 53 18.25 -53.58 -4.14
C ARG A 53 18.95 -52.75 -5.21
N GLU A 54 19.21 -53.33 -6.38
CA GLU A 54 19.80 -52.63 -7.53
C GLU A 54 18.87 -51.52 -8.02
N TYR A 55 17.57 -51.79 -8.17
CA TYR A 55 16.57 -50.79 -8.55
C TYR A 55 16.49 -49.62 -7.56
N ILE A 56 16.48 -49.90 -6.25
CA ILE A 56 16.50 -48.87 -5.21
C ILE A 56 17.80 -48.05 -5.27
N ALA A 57 18.94 -48.69 -5.52
CA ALA A 57 20.23 -48.01 -5.63
C ALA A 57 20.30 -47.11 -6.89
N GLU A 58 19.78 -47.57 -8.02
CA GLU A 58 19.67 -46.78 -9.25
C GLU A 58 18.75 -45.57 -9.07
N TRP A 59 17.60 -45.76 -8.43
CA TRP A 59 16.65 -44.67 -8.16
C TRP A 59 17.26 -43.60 -7.25
N ARG A 60 17.97 -43.99 -6.18
CA ARG A 60 18.72 -43.06 -5.33
C ARG A 60 19.81 -42.31 -6.10
N LYS A 61 20.50 -42.99 -7.01
CA LYS A 61 21.54 -42.39 -7.85
C LYS A 61 20.96 -41.40 -8.86
N GLN A 62 19.77 -41.66 -9.41
CA GLN A 62 19.06 -40.73 -10.27
C GLN A 62 18.59 -39.49 -9.50
N ARG A 63 17.91 -39.68 -8.36
CA ARG A 63 17.49 -38.58 -7.48
C ARG A 63 18.68 -37.71 -7.03
N ALA A 64 19.80 -38.32 -6.65
CA ALA A 64 21.01 -37.58 -6.25
C ALA A 64 21.60 -36.75 -7.41
N LYS A 65 21.60 -37.29 -8.64
CA LYS A 65 22.05 -36.54 -9.83
C LYS A 65 21.12 -35.35 -10.13
N GLU A 66 19.82 -35.57 -10.08
CA GLU A 66 18.82 -34.51 -10.32
C GLU A 66 18.93 -33.41 -9.25
N GLU A 67 19.09 -33.77 -7.98
CA GLU A 67 19.29 -32.81 -6.89
C GLU A 67 20.57 -32.00 -7.06
N ASP A 68 21.68 -32.63 -7.44
CA ASP A 68 22.95 -31.96 -7.71
C ASP A 68 22.87 -31.00 -8.90
N GLU A 69 22.15 -31.37 -9.96
CA GLU A 69 21.92 -30.51 -11.12
C GLU A 69 21.06 -29.30 -10.76
N LEU A 70 19.99 -29.53 -9.99
CA LEU A 70 19.09 -28.48 -9.52
C LEU A 70 19.82 -27.53 -8.57
N LYS A 71 20.69 -28.04 -7.71
CA LYS A 71 21.57 -27.25 -6.85
C LYS A 71 22.56 -26.42 -7.66
N LYS A 72 23.22 -27.00 -8.68
CA LYS A 72 24.12 -26.27 -9.58
C LYS A 72 23.41 -25.14 -10.33
N LEU A 73 22.16 -25.33 -10.76
CA LEU A 73 21.36 -24.30 -11.42
C LEU A 73 21.00 -23.16 -10.45
N LYS A 74 20.57 -23.49 -9.22
CA LYS A 74 20.32 -22.50 -8.17
C LYS A 74 21.58 -21.71 -7.80
N GLU A 75 22.73 -22.37 -7.70
CA GLU A 75 24.01 -21.69 -7.47
C GLU A 75 24.41 -20.78 -8.63
N LYS A 76 24.18 -21.18 -9.88
CA LYS A 76 24.43 -20.30 -11.05
C LYS A 76 23.52 -19.07 -11.02
N GLN A 77 22.24 -19.21 -10.71
CA GLN A 77 21.33 -18.07 -10.54
C GLN A 77 21.77 -17.17 -9.39
N ALA A 78 22.15 -17.74 -8.24
CA ALA A 78 22.66 -17.00 -7.08
C ALA A 78 23.95 -16.24 -7.43
N LYS A 79 24.90 -16.87 -8.11
CA LYS A 79 26.15 -16.22 -8.58
C LYS A 79 25.86 -15.08 -9.56
N ARG A 80 24.94 -15.25 -10.50
CA ARG A 80 24.51 -14.17 -11.41
C ARG A 80 23.86 -13.01 -10.66
N LYS A 81 23.10 -13.29 -9.60
CA LYS A 81 22.48 -12.26 -8.75
C LYS A 81 23.54 -11.47 -7.97
N ILE A 82 24.54 -12.16 -7.41
CA ILE A 82 25.63 -11.54 -6.67
C ILE A 82 26.51 -10.70 -7.61
N ALA A 83 26.87 -11.21 -8.79
CA ALA A 83 27.64 -10.47 -9.78
C ALA A 83 26.92 -9.19 -10.24
N ARG A 84 25.61 -9.27 -10.48
CA ARG A 84 24.79 -8.09 -10.80
C ARG A 84 24.77 -7.08 -9.66
N ALA A 85 24.59 -7.53 -8.42
CA ALA A 85 24.60 -6.67 -7.25
C ALA A 85 25.96 -5.98 -7.03
N ASP A 86 27.07 -6.67 -7.30
CA ASP A 86 28.41 -6.12 -7.16
C ASP A 86 28.73 -5.10 -8.26
N GLU A 87 28.33 -5.37 -9.51
CA GLU A 87 28.43 -4.40 -10.60
C GLU A 87 27.57 -3.14 -10.35
N GLU A 88 26.35 -3.31 -9.84
CA GLU A 88 25.48 -2.18 -9.48
C GLU A 88 26.08 -1.36 -8.34
N ARG A 89 26.63 -2.01 -7.32
CA ARG A 89 27.32 -1.35 -6.20
C ARG A 89 28.52 -0.54 -6.69
N LYS A 90 29.36 -1.11 -7.57
CA LYS A 90 30.52 -0.43 -8.15
C LYS A 90 30.13 0.76 -9.03
N MET A 91 29.05 0.63 -9.80
CA MET A 91 28.52 1.73 -10.61
C MET A 91 27.88 2.84 -9.77
N ALA A 92 27.20 2.49 -8.68
CA ALA A 92 26.64 3.44 -7.73
C ALA A 92 27.74 4.20 -6.98
N GLU A 93 28.80 3.52 -6.55
CA GLU A 93 29.96 4.13 -5.89
C GLU A 93 30.69 5.10 -6.82
N ARG A 94 30.86 4.74 -8.11
CA ARG A 94 31.44 5.64 -9.11
C ARG A 94 30.59 6.90 -9.35
N LYS A 95 29.26 6.75 -9.43
CA LYS A 95 28.34 7.90 -9.56
C LYS A 95 28.36 8.79 -8.33
N LYS A 96 28.34 8.20 -7.13
CA LYS A 96 28.41 8.94 -5.87
C LYS A 96 29.71 9.74 -5.75
N ALA A 97 30.85 9.16 -6.15
CA ALA A 97 32.13 9.87 -6.15
C ALA A 97 32.17 11.03 -7.16
N GLU A 98 31.52 10.91 -8.31
CA GLU A 98 31.42 11.98 -9.33
C GLU A 98 30.47 13.10 -8.89
N GLU A 99 29.33 12.76 -8.30
CA GLU A 99 28.39 13.72 -7.72
C GLU A 99 29.01 14.46 -6.53
N GLU A 100 29.72 13.77 -5.65
CA GLU A 100 30.41 14.38 -4.51
C GLU A 100 31.51 15.35 -4.95
N ARG A 101 32.26 15.03 -6.03
CA ARG A 101 33.20 15.98 -6.64
C ARG A 101 32.50 17.23 -7.16
N ARG A 102 31.38 17.07 -7.86
CA ARG A 102 30.60 18.19 -8.39
C ARG A 102 30.00 19.07 -7.28
N VAL A 103 29.54 18.48 -6.18
CA VAL A 103 29.03 19.22 -5.02
C VAL A 103 30.14 19.99 -4.33
N ARG A 104 31.33 19.39 -4.14
CA ARG A 104 32.50 20.10 -3.59
C ARG A 104 32.91 21.29 -4.45
N GLU A 105 32.93 21.13 -5.78
CA GLU A 105 33.25 22.23 -6.70
C GLU A 105 32.22 23.38 -6.65
N ILE A 106 30.93 23.05 -6.52
CA ILE A 106 29.85 24.05 -6.39
C ILE A 106 29.95 24.77 -5.03
N GLU A 107 30.26 24.05 -3.96
CA GLU A 107 30.41 24.64 -2.62
C GLU A 107 31.66 25.50 -2.51
N GLU A 108 32.77 25.10 -3.12
CA GLU A 108 34.00 25.91 -3.23
C GLU A 108 33.79 27.15 -4.09
N LYS A 109 33.03 27.05 -5.20
CA LYS A 109 32.66 28.22 -6.00
C LYS A 109 31.75 29.18 -5.23
N LYS A 110 30.79 28.65 -4.46
CA LYS A 110 29.90 29.45 -3.62
C LYS A 110 30.65 30.12 -2.48
N GLN A 111 31.65 29.47 -1.88
CA GLN A 111 32.52 30.08 -0.87
C GLN A 111 33.38 31.20 -1.48
N ARG A 112 33.96 30.99 -2.68
CA ARG A 112 34.67 32.04 -3.42
C ARG A 112 33.78 33.23 -3.77
N ASP A 113 32.54 33.00 -4.20
CA ASP A 113 31.58 34.08 -4.50
C ASP A 113 31.17 34.85 -3.22
N ILE A 114 31.11 34.20 -2.06
CA ILE A 114 30.83 34.83 -0.76
C ILE A 114 32.04 35.66 -0.30
N GLU A 115 33.25 35.14 -0.46
CA GLU A 115 34.49 35.85 -0.14
C GLU A 115 34.74 37.04 -1.07
N GLU A 116 34.48 36.91 -2.37
CA GLU A 116 34.57 38.01 -3.34
C GLU A 116 33.53 39.10 -3.05
N LYS A 117 32.29 38.73 -2.69
CA LYS A 117 31.29 39.71 -2.24
C LYS A 117 31.67 40.37 -0.92
N ARG A 118 32.30 39.65 0.00
CA ARG A 118 32.82 40.20 1.25
C ARG A 118 33.96 41.19 0.98
N GLN A 119 34.91 40.84 0.13
CA GLN A 119 35.99 41.75 -0.29
C GLN A 119 35.44 42.96 -1.06
N ARG A 120 34.44 42.80 -1.92
CA ARG A 120 33.79 43.91 -2.62
C ARG A 120 33.04 44.85 -1.68
N LEU A 121 32.44 44.33 -0.61
CA LEU A 121 31.84 45.14 0.45
C LEU A 121 32.89 45.82 1.31
N GLU A 122 34.03 45.17 1.59
CA GLU A 122 35.15 45.74 2.34
C GLU A 122 35.88 46.84 1.53
N GLU A 123 36.07 46.65 0.21
CA GLU A 123 36.57 47.67 -0.70
C GLU A 123 35.58 48.82 -0.87
N ALA A 124 34.27 48.52 -0.92
CA ALA A 124 33.23 49.55 -0.95
C ALA A 124 33.13 50.29 0.37
N GLU A 125 33.33 49.65 1.53
CA GLU A 125 33.38 50.28 2.84
C GLU A 125 34.64 51.11 3.01
N LYS A 126 35.80 50.64 2.54
CA LYS A 126 37.05 51.41 2.50
C LYS A 126 36.94 52.61 1.56
N LYS A 127 36.31 52.44 0.40
CA LYS A 127 36.00 53.53 -0.54
C LYS A 127 34.94 54.48 0.01
N ARG A 128 33.98 53.98 0.79
CA ARG A 128 32.98 54.77 1.49
C ARG A 128 33.57 55.50 2.69
N GLN A 129 34.54 54.94 3.42
CA GLN A 129 35.31 55.65 4.44
C GLN A 129 36.16 56.75 3.79
N ALA A 130 36.84 56.46 2.68
CA ALA A 130 37.57 57.48 1.92
C ALA A 130 36.63 58.58 1.39
N MET A 131 35.43 58.21 0.92
CA MET A 131 34.42 59.16 0.44
C MET A 131 33.72 59.89 1.59
N MET A 132 33.51 59.30 2.76
CA MET A 132 32.91 59.93 3.94
C MET A 132 33.92 60.82 4.65
N GLN A 133 35.22 60.54 4.52
CA GLN A 133 36.28 61.48 4.83
C GLN A 133 36.24 62.67 3.84
N ALA A 134 36.01 62.42 2.55
CA ALA A 134 35.81 63.48 1.54
C ALA A 134 34.45 64.21 1.64
N LEU A 135 33.41 63.61 2.23
CA LEU A 135 32.05 64.19 2.37
C LEU A 135 31.79 64.79 3.75
N LYS A 136 32.56 64.41 4.78
CA LYS A 136 32.70 65.19 6.02
C LYS A 136 33.26 66.58 5.70
N ASP A 137 34.03 66.70 4.63
CA ASP A 137 34.47 67.96 4.04
C ASP A 137 33.40 68.65 3.16
N GLN A 138 32.31 67.96 2.78
CA GLN A 138 31.34 68.45 1.80
C GLN A 138 29.88 68.47 2.27
N ASN A 139 29.63 69.00 3.47
CA ASN A 139 28.33 69.53 3.90
C ASN A 139 27.24 68.48 4.21
N LYS A 140 26.61 68.54 5.38
CA LYS A 140 25.39 69.36 5.55
C LYS A 140 24.46 69.23 4.32
N ASN A 141 23.62 68.19 4.27
CA ASN A 141 22.18 68.34 4.05
C ASN A 141 21.51 67.00 3.72
N LYS A 142 20.56 66.65 4.62
CA LYS A 142 19.18 66.17 4.37
C LYS A 142 19.01 65.20 3.18
N GLY A 143 18.54 63.97 3.34
CA GLY A 143 17.44 63.47 4.18
C GLY A 143 16.51 62.60 3.29
N PRO A 144 15.75 61.64 3.84
CA PRO A 144 15.57 60.30 3.25
C PRO A 144 14.13 59.94 2.89
N ASN A 145 13.91 58.86 2.10
CA ASN A 145 12.66 58.09 2.13
C ASN A 145 12.79 56.73 1.42
N PHE A 146 12.36 55.60 2.02
CA PHE A 146 11.71 54.47 1.31
C PHE A 146 11.15 53.38 2.26
N THR A 147 10.04 52.81 1.81
CA THR A 147 9.02 51.96 2.45
C THR A 147 9.37 50.45 2.47
N ILE A 148 8.94 49.72 3.52
CA ILE A 148 9.15 48.27 3.71
C ILE A 148 7.90 47.46 3.27
N THR A 149 8.08 46.45 2.41
CA THR A 149 7.08 45.40 2.14
C THR A 149 7.40 44.12 2.93
N LYS A 150 6.35 43.48 3.45
CA LYS A 150 6.36 42.28 4.30
C LYS A 150 6.39 41.02 3.42
N ARG A 151 7.35 40.11 3.65
CA ARG A 151 7.44 38.79 2.98
C ARG A 151 6.46 37.77 3.59
N ASP A 152 5.88 36.95 2.73
CA ASP A 152 5.08 35.76 3.05
C ASP A 152 5.92 34.61 3.62
N ALA A 153 5.36 33.94 4.62
CA ALA A 153 5.83 32.68 5.18
C ALA A 153 4.90 31.56 4.68
N GLY A 154 5.40 30.67 3.81
CA GLY A 154 4.55 29.63 3.21
C GLY A 154 5.29 28.51 2.48
N SER A 155 6.52 28.16 2.88
CA SER A 155 7.22 27.01 2.29
C SER A 155 7.66 26.03 3.38
N ASN A 156 6.77 25.09 3.69
CA ASN A 156 7.09 23.86 4.42
C ASN A 156 6.32 22.70 3.76
N ILE A 157 6.61 22.45 2.48
CA ILE A 157 6.27 21.19 1.82
C ILE A 157 7.54 20.35 1.83
N SER A 158 7.52 19.20 2.49
CA SER A 158 8.63 18.25 2.51
C SER A 158 9.00 17.82 1.09
N ALA A 159 10.30 17.70 0.80
CA ALA A 159 10.82 17.33 -0.52
C ALA A 159 10.14 16.07 -1.11
N ALA A 160 9.77 15.11 -0.26
CA ALA A 160 9.07 13.89 -0.65
C ALA A 160 7.62 14.12 -1.16
N GLN A 161 6.94 15.18 -0.69
CA GLN A 161 5.63 15.56 -1.22
C GLN A 161 5.74 16.36 -2.54
N MET A 162 6.84 17.09 -2.75
CA MET A 162 7.10 17.72 -4.05
C MET A 162 7.42 16.68 -5.12
N GLU A 163 8.16 15.62 -4.82
CA GLU A 163 8.44 14.55 -5.79
C GLU A 163 7.19 13.75 -6.20
N ARG A 164 6.25 13.55 -5.26
CA ARG A 164 4.99 12.86 -5.54
C ARG A 164 3.97 13.71 -6.32
N ASN A 165 4.20 15.02 -6.41
CA ASN A 165 3.40 15.98 -7.17
C ASN A 165 4.11 16.46 -8.45
N LYS A 166 5.19 15.79 -8.88
CA LYS A 166 5.75 16.05 -10.21
C LYS A 166 4.69 15.68 -11.25
N THR A 167 4.37 16.62 -12.12
CA THR A 167 3.39 16.38 -13.19
C THR A 167 3.92 15.30 -14.12
N LYS A 168 3.02 14.59 -14.79
CA LYS A 168 3.39 13.53 -15.75
C LYS A 168 4.41 14.02 -16.79
N GLU A 169 4.27 15.28 -17.20
CA GLU A 169 5.17 15.97 -18.13
C GLU A 169 6.59 16.16 -17.54
N GLN A 170 6.71 16.53 -16.27
CA GLN A 170 8.02 16.65 -15.60
C GLN A 170 8.73 15.29 -15.48
N LEU A 171 8.01 14.21 -15.21
CA LEU A 171 8.59 12.86 -15.18
C LEU A 171 9.04 12.39 -16.57
N GLU A 172 8.31 12.76 -17.62
CA GLU A 172 8.68 12.46 -19.01
C GLU A 172 9.91 13.26 -19.44
N GLU A 173 10.02 14.53 -19.03
CA GLU A 173 11.20 15.37 -19.25
C GLU A 173 12.43 14.85 -18.48
N GLU A 174 12.27 14.49 -17.19
CA GLU A 174 13.33 13.86 -16.40
C GLU A 174 13.76 12.52 -17.02
N LYS A 175 12.81 11.73 -17.54
CA LYS A 175 13.11 10.50 -18.30
C LYS A 175 13.87 10.81 -19.59
N LYS A 176 13.48 11.84 -20.33
CA LYS A 176 14.16 12.24 -21.58
C LYS A 176 15.58 12.72 -21.31
N ILE A 177 15.78 13.52 -20.26
CA ILE A 177 17.09 14.02 -19.84
C ILE A 177 17.96 12.87 -19.32
N SER A 178 17.42 11.96 -18.51
CA SER A 178 18.19 10.81 -18.04
C SER A 178 18.56 9.85 -19.19
N LEU A 179 17.68 9.67 -20.17
CA LEU A 179 17.97 8.89 -21.38
C LEU A 179 19.03 9.57 -22.26
N SER A 180 19.02 10.90 -22.42
CA SER A 180 20.05 11.59 -23.20
C SER A 180 21.43 11.56 -22.53
N ILE A 181 21.50 11.49 -21.20
CA ILE A 181 22.76 11.30 -20.46
C ILE A 181 23.27 9.85 -20.61
N ARG A 182 22.37 8.87 -20.58
CA ARG A 182 22.73 7.45 -20.69
C ARG A 182 23.08 7.05 -22.12
N ILE A 183 22.36 7.58 -23.11
CA ILE A 183 22.58 7.34 -24.54
C ILE A 183 23.54 8.41 -25.05
N LYS A 184 24.84 8.13 -24.95
CA LYS A 184 25.85 9.01 -25.53
C LYS A 184 25.76 8.96 -27.06
N PRO A 185 25.79 10.13 -27.75
CA PRO A 185 25.77 10.16 -29.20
C PRO A 185 27.00 9.43 -29.76
N LEU A 186 26.78 8.57 -30.74
CA LEU A 186 27.83 7.76 -31.36
C LEU A 186 28.71 8.65 -32.25
N GLN A 187 29.95 8.87 -31.83
CA GLN A 187 30.97 9.46 -32.69
C GLN A 187 31.68 8.35 -33.45
N VAL A 188 31.38 8.22 -34.74
CA VAL A 188 31.98 7.24 -35.65
C VAL A 188 32.97 7.85 -36.65
N ASP A 189 33.00 9.19 -36.73
CA ASP A 189 33.81 9.91 -37.72
C ASP A 189 35.32 9.79 -37.39
N GLY A 190 36.10 9.34 -38.37
CA GLY A 190 37.56 9.21 -38.25
C GLY A 190 38.07 7.91 -37.60
N LEU A 191 37.20 6.94 -37.31
CA LEU A 191 37.62 5.64 -36.76
C LEU A 191 38.08 4.68 -37.87
N GLY A 192 39.18 3.96 -37.63
CA GLY A 192 39.61 2.86 -38.49
C GLY A 192 38.71 1.61 -38.38
N LEU A 193 38.81 0.69 -39.35
CA LEU A 193 38.00 -0.54 -39.44
C LEU A 193 38.03 -1.40 -38.16
N GLU A 194 39.20 -1.58 -37.55
CA GLU A 194 39.39 -2.34 -36.30
C GLU A 194 38.62 -1.68 -35.13
N ALA A 195 38.73 -0.36 -35.01
CA ALA A 195 38.08 0.41 -33.95
C ALA A 195 36.54 0.42 -34.10
N LEU A 196 36.04 0.41 -35.34
CA LEU A 196 34.61 0.28 -35.62
C LEU A 196 34.08 -1.11 -35.21
N ARG A 197 34.83 -2.18 -35.48
CA ARG A 197 34.47 -3.54 -35.02
C ARG A 197 34.42 -3.64 -33.51
N ASN A 198 35.40 -3.08 -32.81
CA ASN A 198 35.43 -3.08 -31.34
C ASN A 198 34.24 -2.30 -30.76
N LYS A 199 33.94 -1.10 -31.28
CA LYS A 199 32.74 -0.35 -30.87
C LYS A 199 31.44 -1.09 -31.12
N ALA A 200 31.31 -1.79 -32.25
CA ALA A 200 30.13 -2.60 -32.53
C ALA A 200 29.97 -3.74 -31.51
N HIS A 201 31.07 -4.38 -31.12
CA HIS A 201 31.06 -5.43 -30.10
C HIS A 201 30.69 -4.87 -28.71
N GLU A 202 31.26 -3.74 -28.30
CA GLU A 202 30.93 -3.06 -27.04
C GLU A 202 29.45 -2.67 -26.95
N LEU A 203 28.89 -2.14 -28.04
CA LEU A 203 27.46 -1.81 -28.12
C LEU A 203 26.60 -3.06 -28.04
N TRP A 204 27.00 -4.15 -28.69
CA TRP A 204 26.30 -5.42 -28.64
C TRP A 204 26.26 -5.99 -27.22
N GLU A 205 27.40 -6.03 -26.52
CA GLU A 205 27.45 -6.47 -25.11
C GLU A 205 26.58 -5.58 -24.20
N CYS A 206 26.61 -4.27 -24.43
CA CYS A 206 25.77 -3.32 -23.70
C CYS A 206 24.27 -3.57 -23.93
N ILE A 207 23.86 -3.83 -25.18
CA ILE A 207 22.47 -4.15 -25.53
C ILE A 207 22.04 -5.46 -24.86
N VAL A 208 22.87 -6.51 -24.91
CA VAL A 208 22.57 -7.80 -24.26
C VAL A 208 22.36 -7.61 -22.76
N LYS A 209 23.24 -6.84 -22.11
CA LYS A 209 23.09 -6.52 -20.68
C LYS A 209 21.78 -5.78 -20.40
N LEU A 210 21.47 -4.72 -21.16
CA LEU A 210 20.24 -3.95 -20.99
C LEU A 210 18.98 -4.78 -21.22
N GLU A 211 18.98 -5.70 -22.18
CA GLU A 211 17.83 -6.59 -22.42
C GLU A 211 17.62 -7.56 -21.25
N THR A 212 18.70 -8.08 -20.66
CA THR A 212 18.60 -8.93 -19.47
C THR A 212 18.08 -8.15 -18.24
N GLU A 213 18.52 -6.90 -18.06
CA GLU A 213 18.04 -6.03 -16.99
C GLU A 213 16.56 -5.67 -17.18
N LYS A 214 16.13 -5.41 -18.42
CA LYS A 214 14.73 -5.16 -18.77
C LYS A 214 13.86 -6.37 -18.42
N TYR A 215 14.27 -7.59 -18.80
CA TYR A 215 13.53 -8.81 -18.47
C TYR A 215 13.33 -8.98 -16.96
N ASP A 216 14.39 -8.78 -16.16
CA ASP A 216 14.31 -8.86 -14.69
C ASP A 216 13.39 -7.79 -14.09
N LEU A 217 13.36 -6.59 -14.67
CA LEU A 217 12.47 -5.51 -14.26
C LEU A 217 11.01 -5.81 -14.61
N GLU A 218 10.74 -6.36 -15.79
CA GLU A 218 9.40 -6.78 -16.22
C GLU A 218 8.85 -7.91 -15.34
N GLU A 219 9.66 -8.91 -15.01
CA GLU A 219 9.27 -9.97 -14.07
C GLU A 219 8.99 -9.41 -12.66
N ARG A 220 9.82 -8.47 -12.18
CA ARG A 220 9.54 -7.79 -10.90
C ARG A 220 8.24 -6.99 -10.96
N GLN A 221 7.97 -6.30 -12.07
CA GLN A 221 6.74 -5.54 -12.27
C GLN A 221 5.52 -6.45 -12.22
N LYS A 222 5.54 -7.60 -12.93
CA LYS A 222 4.44 -8.57 -12.89
C LYS A 222 4.16 -9.06 -11.46
N ARG A 223 5.20 -9.33 -10.68
CA ARG A 223 5.06 -9.73 -9.28
C ARG A 223 4.45 -8.63 -8.43
N GLN A 224 4.91 -7.39 -8.57
CA GLN A 224 4.33 -6.24 -7.87
C GLN A 224 2.87 -6.01 -8.25
N ASP A 225 2.51 -6.19 -9.52
CA ASP A 225 1.13 -6.08 -10.00
C ASP A 225 0.24 -7.19 -9.41
N TYR A 226 0.76 -8.40 -9.24
CA TYR A 226 0.07 -9.48 -8.54
C TYR A 226 -0.17 -9.11 -7.06
N ASP A 227 0.88 -8.71 -6.35
CA ASP A 227 0.79 -8.30 -4.94
C ASP A 227 -0.22 -7.13 -4.77
N LEU A 228 -0.23 -6.16 -5.69
CA LEU A 228 -1.18 -5.06 -5.70
C LEU A 228 -2.62 -5.51 -5.93
N LYS A 229 -2.84 -6.49 -6.82
CA LYS A 229 -4.18 -7.07 -7.06
C LYS A 229 -4.67 -7.80 -5.81
N GLU A 230 -3.81 -8.60 -5.19
CA GLU A 230 -4.15 -9.32 -3.96
C GLU A 230 -4.48 -8.37 -2.81
N LEU A 231 -3.66 -7.34 -2.58
CA LEU A 231 -3.92 -6.34 -1.54
C LEU A 231 -5.23 -5.58 -1.77
N LYS A 232 -5.56 -5.25 -3.02
CA LYS A 232 -6.84 -4.61 -3.37
C LYS A 232 -8.03 -5.53 -3.08
N GLU A 233 -7.93 -6.83 -3.38
CA GLU A 233 -9.01 -7.78 -3.09
C GLU A 233 -9.17 -8.00 -1.57
N ARG A 234 -8.06 -8.15 -0.83
CA ARG A 234 -8.08 -8.19 0.64
C ARG A 234 -8.73 -6.94 1.24
N GLN A 235 -8.39 -5.75 0.71
CA GLN A 235 -9.02 -4.50 1.13
C GLN A 235 -10.52 -4.50 0.83
N LYS A 236 -10.93 -4.97 -0.35
CA LYS A 236 -12.34 -5.09 -0.74
C LYS A 236 -13.11 -6.03 0.20
N GLN A 237 -12.53 -7.17 0.56
CA GLN A 237 -13.11 -8.12 1.52
C GLN A 237 -13.25 -7.49 2.91
N GLN A 238 -12.24 -6.76 3.40
CA GLN A 238 -12.34 -6.03 4.67
C GLN A 238 -13.46 -4.99 4.65
N LEU A 239 -13.63 -4.26 3.54
CA LEU A 239 -14.71 -3.28 3.39
C LEU A 239 -16.08 -3.96 3.33
N ARG A 240 -16.21 -5.11 2.66
CA ARG A 240 -17.44 -5.92 2.62
C ARG A 240 -17.82 -6.44 4.01
N HIS A 241 -16.88 -7.01 4.77
CA HIS A 241 -17.13 -7.45 6.15
C HIS A 241 -17.51 -6.27 7.06
N LYS A 242 -16.87 -5.11 6.88
CA LYS A 242 -17.20 -3.90 7.64
C LYS A 242 -18.59 -3.37 7.28
N ALA A 243 -19.02 -3.48 6.03
CA ALA A 243 -20.38 -3.12 5.60
C ALA A 243 -21.41 -4.07 6.23
N LEU A 244 -21.16 -5.38 6.17
CA LEU A 244 -22.04 -6.40 6.77
C LEU A 244 -22.18 -6.22 8.29
N LYS A 245 -21.08 -5.96 9.00
CA LYS A 245 -21.10 -5.69 10.46
C LYS A 245 -21.87 -4.41 10.81
N LYS A 246 -21.92 -3.44 9.88
CA LYS A 246 -22.72 -2.21 10.03
C LYS A 246 -24.18 -2.39 9.59
N GLY A 247 -24.58 -3.58 9.16
CA GLY A 247 -25.92 -3.86 8.64
C GLY A 247 -26.20 -3.18 7.28
N LEU A 248 -25.15 -2.71 6.60
CA LEU A 248 -25.22 -2.15 5.26
C LEU A 248 -25.01 -3.25 4.21
N ASP A 249 -25.52 -3.01 3.01
CA ASP A 249 -25.34 -3.88 1.85
C ASP A 249 -23.84 -4.11 1.57
N PRO A 250 -23.39 -5.33 1.18
CA PRO A 250 -21.98 -5.67 1.07
C PRO A 250 -21.17 -4.76 0.13
N GLU A 251 -21.83 -4.17 -0.87
CA GLU A 251 -21.18 -3.28 -1.85
C GLU A 251 -21.29 -1.78 -1.51
N ALA A 252 -22.03 -1.42 -0.45
CA ALA A 252 -22.28 -0.02 -0.12
C ALA A 252 -21.00 0.74 0.29
N LEU A 253 -19.97 0.04 0.74
CA LEU A 253 -18.69 0.62 1.16
C LEU A 253 -17.57 0.46 0.10
N THR A 254 -17.81 -0.31 -0.97
CA THR A 254 -16.84 -0.53 -2.05
C THR A 254 -16.98 0.48 -3.20
N GLY A 255 -18.01 1.33 -3.17
CA GLY A 255 -18.25 2.37 -4.17
C GLY A 255 -17.34 3.60 -4.03
N LYS A 256 -17.29 4.42 -5.09
CA LYS A 256 -16.52 5.68 -5.12
C LYS A 256 -17.00 6.72 -4.09
N TYR A 257 -18.27 6.64 -3.71
CA TYR A 257 -18.91 7.58 -2.80
C TYR A 257 -19.31 6.87 -1.50
N PRO A 258 -19.28 7.55 -0.34
CA PRO A 258 -19.72 6.98 0.93
C PRO A 258 -21.14 6.40 0.84
N PRO A 259 -21.47 5.33 1.59
CA PRO A 259 -22.80 4.75 1.59
C PRO A 259 -23.85 5.78 2.02
N LYS A 260 -24.99 5.79 1.33
CA LYS A 260 -26.12 6.66 1.68
C LYS A 260 -26.66 6.28 3.05
N ILE A 261 -26.82 7.26 3.92
CA ILE A 261 -27.41 7.08 5.25
C ILE A 261 -28.89 6.74 5.06
N GLN A 262 -29.32 5.57 5.54
CA GLN A 262 -30.74 5.23 5.58
C GLN A 262 -31.42 6.05 6.69
N VAL A 263 -32.36 6.91 6.31
CA VAL A 263 -33.14 7.73 7.25
C VAL A 263 -34.36 6.98 7.80
N ALA A 264 -34.65 5.79 7.26
CA ALA A 264 -35.71 4.89 7.73
C ALA A 264 -35.09 3.66 8.39
N SER A 265 -35.73 3.16 9.45
CA SER A 265 -35.30 1.92 10.09
C SER A 265 -35.66 0.72 9.21
N LYS A 266 -34.79 -0.29 9.14
CA LYS A 266 -35.06 -1.56 8.42
C LYS A 266 -36.31 -2.30 8.95
N TYR A 267 -36.75 -2.00 10.17
CA TYR A 267 -37.91 -2.61 10.82
C TYR A 267 -39.19 -1.77 10.73
N GLU A 268 -39.16 -0.67 9.97
CA GLU A 268 -40.28 0.24 9.82
C GLU A 268 -41.38 -0.40 8.96
N ARG A 269 -42.44 -0.89 9.60
CA ARG A 269 -43.52 -1.67 8.95
C ARG A 269 -44.45 -0.84 8.06
N ARG A 270 -44.39 0.49 8.16
CA ARG A 270 -45.18 1.43 7.34
C ARG A 270 -44.23 2.45 6.73
N VAL A 271 -44.24 2.58 5.41
CA VAL A 271 -43.43 3.57 4.69
C VAL A 271 -43.87 4.97 5.14
N ASP A 272 -42.94 5.75 5.68
CA ASP A 272 -43.19 7.14 6.05
C ASP A 272 -43.53 7.94 4.79
N THR A 273 -44.76 8.44 4.72
CA THR A 273 -45.26 9.23 3.58
C THR A 273 -44.88 10.72 3.68
N ARG A 274 -44.21 11.13 4.77
CA ARG A 274 -43.76 12.51 4.96
C ARG A 274 -42.55 12.84 4.08
N SER A 275 -42.43 14.09 3.65
CA SER A 275 -41.35 14.53 2.78
C SER A 275 -39.99 14.48 3.48
N TYR A 276 -38.88 14.42 2.73
CA TYR A 276 -37.53 14.42 3.31
C TYR A 276 -37.28 15.63 4.23
N GLY A 277 -37.83 16.81 3.87
CA GLY A 277 -37.74 18.01 4.69
C GLY A 277 -38.44 17.88 6.04
N ASP A 278 -39.62 17.26 6.07
CA ASP A 278 -40.39 17.04 7.30
C ASP A 278 -39.74 15.96 8.18
N LYS A 279 -39.20 14.91 7.56
CA LYS A 279 -38.46 13.87 8.26
C LYS A 279 -37.17 14.40 8.86
N LYS A 280 -36.44 15.25 8.14
CA LYS A 280 -35.22 15.90 8.64
C LYS A 280 -35.49 16.72 9.91
N LYS A 281 -36.59 17.48 9.93
CA LYS A 281 -37.00 18.27 11.11
C LYS A 281 -37.31 17.41 12.34
N LEU A 282 -37.87 16.21 12.16
CA LEU A 282 -38.07 15.27 13.28
C LEU A 282 -36.74 14.81 13.92
N PHE A 283 -35.69 14.63 13.12
CA PHE A 283 -34.38 14.13 13.57
C PHE A 283 -33.37 15.24 13.91
N GLU A 284 -33.66 16.50 13.60
CA GLU A 284 -32.84 17.67 13.97
C GLU A 284 -33.02 18.11 15.44
N GLY A 285 -33.88 17.43 16.19
CA GLY A 285 -34.20 17.76 17.58
C GLY A 285 -35.26 18.86 17.65
N GLY A 286 -36.27 18.66 18.50
CA GLY A 286 -37.47 19.50 18.56
C GLY A 286 -38.77 18.72 18.64
N PHE A 287 -38.73 17.38 18.50
CA PHE A 287 -39.89 16.53 18.77
C PHE A 287 -40.41 16.70 20.19
N ASP A 288 -39.51 16.79 21.18
CA ASP A 288 -39.87 17.04 22.57
C ASP A 288 -40.54 18.42 22.73
N MET A 289 -40.07 19.45 22.00
CA MET A 289 -40.67 20.79 22.04
C MET A 289 -42.07 20.79 21.41
N LEU A 290 -42.26 20.12 20.28
CA LEU A 290 -43.57 19.95 19.63
C LEU A 290 -44.54 19.14 20.50
N GLN A 291 -44.04 18.12 21.19
CA GLN A 291 -44.82 17.33 22.12
C GLN A 291 -45.21 18.17 23.35
N MET A 292 -44.28 18.95 23.90
CA MET A 292 -44.56 19.89 25.00
C MET A 292 -45.59 20.94 24.59
N GLU A 293 -45.47 21.55 23.41
CA GLU A 293 -46.44 22.52 22.88
C GLU A 293 -47.84 21.92 22.70
N GLN A 294 -47.93 20.68 22.19
CA GLN A 294 -49.21 19.97 22.10
C GLN A 294 -49.80 19.67 23.48
N MET A 295 -48.98 19.20 24.42
CA MET A 295 -49.42 18.92 25.78
C MET A 295 -49.88 20.19 26.51
N GLU A 296 -49.18 21.31 26.31
CA GLU A 296 -49.55 22.60 26.88
C GLU A 296 -50.84 23.15 26.26
N LYS A 297 -51.07 22.91 24.95
CA LYS A 297 -52.34 23.22 24.29
C LYS A 297 -53.50 22.41 24.85
N ILE A 298 -53.35 21.09 24.99
CA ILE A 298 -54.36 20.21 25.59
C ILE A 298 -54.64 20.61 27.04
N TRP A 299 -53.60 20.95 27.79
CA TRP A 299 -53.74 21.41 29.17
C TRP A 299 -54.49 22.75 29.24
N ARG A 300 -54.16 23.72 28.38
CA ARG A 300 -54.88 24.99 28.26
C ARG A 300 -56.35 24.80 27.91
N GLU A 301 -56.66 23.91 26.96
CA GLU A 301 -58.04 23.57 26.60
C GLU A 301 -58.80 22.95 27.79
N LYS A 302 -58.19 22.00 28.50
CA LYS A 302 -58.79 21.39 29.71
C LYS A 302 -58.97 22.39 30.85
N ILE A 303 -58.04 23.32 31.05
CA ILE A 303 -58.19 24.39 32.04
C ILE A 303 -59.31 25.34 31.64
N ASN A 304 -59.40 25.75 30.38
CA ASN A 304 -60.49 26.60 29.92
C ASN A 304 -61.84 25.90 30.09
N GLU A 305 -61.93 24.61 29.78
CA GLU A 305 -63.13 23.79 30.03
C GLU A 305 -63.46 23.70 31.53
N PHE A 306 -62.44 23.53 32.38
CA PHE A 306 -62.60 23.52 33.83
C PHE A 306 -63.05 24.89 34.38
N MET A 307 -62.50 25.99 33.89
CA MET A 307 -62.85 27.36 34.30
C MET A 307 -64.25 27.76 33.82
N ASN A 308 -64.67 27.22 32.67
CA ASN A 308 -66.01 27.45 32.11
C ASN A 308 -67.09 26.54 32.71
N ARG A 309 -66.73 25.57 33.57
CA ARG A 309 -67.73 24.84 34.35
C ARG A 309 -68.38 25.78 35.35
N THR A 310 -69.70 25.95 35.24
CA THR A 310 -70.50 26.66 36.25
C THR A 310 -70.31 25.95 37.60
N ARG A 311 -69.71 26.64 38.58
CA ARG A 311 -69.62 26.13 39.95
C ARG A 311 -71.05 25.98 40.49
N SER A 312 -71.52 24.75 40.66
CA SER A 312 -72.73 24.49 41.44
C SER A 312 -72.45 24.83 42.90
N THR A 313 -72.92 25.99 43.34
CA THR A 313 -73.02 26.33 44.76
C THR A 313 -74.05 25.41 45.42
N SER A 314 -73.61 24.21 45.81
CA SER A 314 -74.35 23.40 46.78
C SER A 314 -74.11 23.98 48.18
N ASN A 315 -74.87 25.03 48.53
CA ASN A 315 -75.04 25.42 49.92
C ASN A 315 -75.91 24.36 50.63
N SER A 316 -75.25 23.28 51.05
CA SER A 316 -75.67 22.48 52.19
C SER A 316 -75.27 23.25 53.45
N VAL A 317 -76.20 24.00 54.04
CA VAL A 317 -76.13 24.36 55.46
C VAL A 317 -77.46 23.99 56.09
N SER A 318 -77.40 22.90 56.84
CA SER A 318 -78.41 22.47 57.79
C SER A 318 -78.62 23.56 58.84
N ILE A 319 -79.82 24.13 58.94
CA ILE A 319 -80.31 24.82 60.13
C ILE A 319 -81.66 24.20 60.49
N CYS A 320 -81.61 23.20 61.36
CA CYS A 320 -82.77 22.77 62.14
C CYS A 320 -83.05 23.87 63.18
N LEU A 321 -84.05 24.71 62.93
CA LEU A 321 -84.69 25.51 63.97
C LEU A 321 -85.98 24.81 64.38
N PHE A 322 -85.87 24.07 65.48
CA PHE A 322 -86.97 23.61 66.30
C PHE A 322 -87.66 24.85 66.88
N SER A 323 -88.84 25.22 66.38
CA SER A 323 -89.75 26.14 67.07
C SER A 323 -90.85 25.32 67.74
N ILE A 324 -90.78 25.37 69.07
CA ILE A 324 -91.73 24.83 70.04
C ILE A 324 -93.03 25.64 70.00
N ALA A 325 -94.13 24.94 70.18
CA ALA A 325 -95.48 25.47 70.30
C ALA A 325 -95.67 26.36 71.54
N VAL A 326 -96.36 27.49 71.37
CA VAL A 326 -97.49 27.97 72.19
C VAL A 326 -98.46 28.71 71.28
#